data_AF-A0A7Y5AAV8-F1
#
_entry.id   AF-A0A7Y5AAV8-F1
#
_cell.length_a   1.000
_cell.length_b   1.000
_cell.length_c   1.000
_cell.angle_alpha   90.00
_cell.angle_beta   90.00
_cell.angle_gamma   90.00
#
_symmetry.space_group_name_H-M   'P 1'
#
loop_
_entity.id
_entity.type
_entity.pdbx_description
1 polymer ?
#
loop_
_entity_poly.entity_id
_entity_poly.type
_entity_poly.pdbx_seq_one_letter_code
_entity_poly.pdbx_strand_id
1 'polypeptide(L)'
;MQVTLRSTDDFIITYHQANEGRSESVVITFGQINSGLNDSGFGTQFFKKQGIDSIYVGQRGKSFYQGLSGEALVDAVSSVTKGRKVFTYGSSLGGYAALYYALYLDCPAISFSPRCSVDPAIADVIDRKYREPFAHIPLEEVAQSRTKQPSFVAYDPEVQIDQAYVERRVEKAFPQANLIKVHNGLHGVGRAMSYSGVLKQFILSIIHTGEAISFEIDPLMDPRYTGEQALKEYNAGNIKEAQDFAERSLRIGGDENSVFVISRLCERRLTTINPRNYKLDPTIRRYFLRQHAKKSSKLNSEIELTLNLIDAKCRILNFEAAHDLAYFLSVKHPDDETVKSKLSRVRKIIRHLEALS
;
A
#
# COMPACT_ATOMS: atom_id res chain seq x y z
N MET A 1 -24.86 -1.44 12.97
CA MET A 1 -24.99 -0.10 13.59
C MET A 1 -23.68 0.66 13.45
N GLN A 2 -23.73 1.97 13.29
CA GLN A 2 -22.55 2.86 13.30
C GLN A 2 -22.79 3.99 14.31
N VAL A 3 -21.82 4.29 15.16
CA VAL A 3 -21.93 5.31 16.21
C VAL A 3 -20.61 6.07 16.35
N THR A 4 -20.65 7.39 16.24
CA THR A 4 -19.49 8.24 16.57
C THR A 4 -19.34 8.32 18.09
N LEU A 5 -18.21 7.85 18.62
CA LEU A 5 -17.89 7.84 20.04
C LEU A 5 -17.28 9.18 20.49
N ARG A 6 -16.47 9.79 19.63
CA ARG A 6 -15.84 11.11 19.88
C ARG A 6 -15.43 11.75 18.57
N SER A 7 -15.51 13.07 18.49
CA SER A 7 -15.07 13.85 17.33
C SER A 7 -14.47 15.18 17.77
N THR A 8 -13.38 15.58 17.12
CA THR A 8 -12.68 16.87 17.28
C THR A 8 -12.19 17.32 15.91
N ASP A 9 -11.52 18.48 15.83
CA ASP A 9 -10.88 18.95 14.59
C ASP A 9 -9.62 18.14 14.21
N ASP A 10 -9.08 17.32 15.12
CA ASP A 10 -7.87 16.52 14.89
C ASP A 10 -8.13 15.02 14.73
N PHE A 11 -9.25 14.50 15.26
CA PHE A 11 -9.58 13.08 15.16
C PHE A 11 -11.08 12.79 15.28
N ILE A 12 -11.48 11.63 14.75
CA ILE A 12 -12.82 11.04 14.91
C ILE A 12 -12.68 9.57 15.29
N ILE A 13 -13.51 9.11 16.24
CA ILE A 13 -13.56 7.73 16.70
C ILE A 13 -14.96 7.21 16.46
N THR A 14 -15.08 6.18 15.62
CA THR A 14 -16.37 5.62 15.22
C THR A 14 -16.43 4.12 15.48
N TYR A 15 -17.48 3.68 16.17
CA TYR A 15 -17.80 2.28 16.35
C TYR A 15 -18.63 1.74 15.19
N HIS A 16 -18.26 0.56 14.68
CA HIS A 16 -18.97 -0.20 13.68
C HIS A 16 -19.28 -1.60 14.19
N GLN A 17 -20.57 -1.90 14.34
CA GLN A 17 -21.04 -3.24 14.67
C GLN A 17 -21.11 -4.09 13.40
N ALA A 18 -20.58 -5.32 13.46
CA ALA A 18 -20.42 -6.20 12.32
C ALA A 18 -21.74 -6.73 11.76
N ASN A 19 -22.63 -7.22 12.64
CA ASN A 19 -23.93 -7.84 12.31
C ASN A 19 -25.01 -7.47 13.35
N GLU A 20 -26.11 -8.25 13.47
CA GLU A 20 -27.23 -8.03 14.42
C GLU A 20 -26.87 -8.23 15.91
N GLY A 21 -25.65 -8.69 16.21
CA GLY A 21 -25.18 -8.95 17.57
C GLY A 21 -23.84 -8.28 17.87
N ARG A 22 -23.52 -8.16 19.16
CA ARG A 22 -22.22 -7.68 19.65
C ARG A 22 -21.21 -8.83 19.59
N SER A 23 -20.05 -8.61 18.97
CA SER A 23 -18.99 -9.63 18.91
C SER A 23 -18.25 -9.77 20.25
N GLU A 24 -17.66 -10.93 20.53
CA GLU A 24 -16.79 -11.13 21.70
C GLU A 24 -15.48 -10.33 21.61
N SER A 25 -15.05 -10.04 20.38
CA SER A 25 -13.84 -9.28 20.09
C SER A 25 -14.17 -7.93 19.46
N VAL A 26 -13.33 -6.92 19.69
CA VAL A 26 -13.40 -5.62 19.03
C VAL A 26 -12.00 -5.22 18.57
N VAL A 27 -11.90 -4.78 17.31
CA VAL A 27 -10.63 -4.35 16.73
C VAL A 27 -10.64 -2.84 16.50
N ILE A 28 -9.70 -2.14 17.14
CA ILE A 28 -9.49 -0.70 16.98
C ILE A 28 -8.50 -0.50 15.84
N THR A 29 -8.94 0.15 14.76
CA THR A 29 -8.17 0.27 13.52
C THR A 29 -7.68 1.69 13.28
N PHE A 30 -6.45 1.79 12.77
CA PHE A 30 -5.78 3.06 12.49
C PHE A 30 -5.40 3.13 11.01
N GLY A 31 -5.77 4.24 10.37
CA GLY A 31 -5.50 4.53 8.97
C GLY A 31 -4.08 5.03 8.70
N GLN A 32 -3.82 5.29 7.42
CA GLN A 32 -2.55 5.84 6.94
C GLN A 32 -2.45 7.36 7.18
N ILE A 33 -1.32 7.95 6.80
CA ILE A 33 -1.02 9.38 7.00
C ILE A 33 -2.05 10.35 6.40
N ASN A 34 -2.72 9.97 5.31
CA ASN A 34 -3.72 10.79 4.62
C ASN A 34 -5.14 10.22 4.79
N SER A 35 -5.39 9.45 5.84
CA SER A 35 -6.69 8.81 6.04
C SER A 35 -7.84 9.79 6.28
N GLY A 36 -7.55 10.98 6.82
CA GLY A 36 -8.53 12.05 7.04
C GLY A 36 -9.53 11.77 8.16
N LEU A 37 -10.39 12.75 8.42
CA LEU A 37 -11.49 12.69 9.40
C LEU A 37 -12.69 11.97 8.79
N ASN A 38 -12.52 10.69 8.46
CA ASN A 38 -13.57 9.84 7.94
C ASN A 38 -14.21 9.01 9.06
N ASP A 39 -15.49 8.71 8.92
CA ASP A 39 -16.23 7.90 9.88
C ASP A 39 -15.91 6.40 9.76
N SER A 40 -15.25 5.97 8.68
CA SER A 40 -14.86 4.60 8.38
C SER A 40 -13.56 4.59 7.58
N GLY A 41 -12.83 3.47 7.60
CA GLY A 41 -11.57 3.38 6.88
C GLY A 41 -10.87 2.04 6.97
N PHE A 42 -9.58 2.07 7.28
CA PHE A 42 -8.72 0.90 7.30
C PHE A 42 -9.32 -0.23 8.16
N GLY A 43 -9.46 -1.42 7.58
CA GLY A 43 -9.97 -2.60 8.28
C GLY A 43 -11.48 -2.64 8.52
N THR A 44 -12.21 -1.53 8.49
CA THR A 44 -13.65 -1.47 8.86
C THR A 44 -14.49 -2.50 8.09
N GLN A 45 -14.41 -2.48 6.74
CA GLN A 45 -15.18 -3.42 5.91
C GLN A 45 -14.68 -4.86 6.02
N PHE A 46 -13.39 -5.05 6.26
CA PHE A 46 -12.81 -6.38 6.47
C PHE A 46 -13.41 -7.03 7.73
N PHE A 47 -13.33 -6.36 8.88
CA PHE A 47 -13.83 -6.90 10.14
C PHE A 47 -15.34 -7.06 10.15
N LYS A 48 -16.08 -6.10 9.56
CA LYS A 48 -17.52 -6.23 9.36
C LYS A 48 -17.87 -7.52 8.60
N LYS A 49 -17.19 -7.81 7.49
CA LYS A 49 -17.38 -9.06 6.71
C LYS A 49 -16.99 -10.32 7.48
N GLN A 50 -16.14 -10.22 8.49
CA GLN A 50 -15.73 -11.35 9.34
C GLN A 50 -16.58 -11.47 10.61
N GLY A 51 -17.63 -10.66 10.78
CA GLY A 51 -18.47 -10.71 11.99
C GLY A 51 -17.78 -10.15 13.24
N ILE A 52 -16.74 -9.33 13.07
CA ILE A 52 -15.96 -8.74 14.17
C ILE A 52 -16.26 -7.24 14.24
N ASP A 53 -16.65 -6.77 15.42
CA ASP A 53 -16.90 -5.34 15.58
C ASP A 53 -15.58 -4.56 15.49
N SER A 54 -15.64 -3.35 14.98
CA SER A 54 -14.45 -2.49 14.86
C SER A 54 -14.71 -1.09 15.37
N ILE A 55 -13.64 -0.44 15.80
CA ILE A 55 -13.62 0.99 16.09
C ILE A 55 -12.59 1.61 15.15
N TYR A 56 -13.02 2.48 14.24
CA TYR A 56 -12.09 3.19 13.36
C TYR A 56 -11.67 4.51 14.01
N VAL A 57 -10.36 4.77 14.03
CA VAL A 57 -9.78 6.03 14.48
C VAL A 57 -9.24 6.81 13.29
N GLY A 58 -10.03 7.77 12.83
CA GLY A 58 -9.66 8.75 11.81
C GLY A 58 -8.88 9.91 12.43
N GLN A 59 -7.94 10.47 11.65
CA GLN A 59 -7.14 11.63 12.06
C GLN A 59 -7.14 12.70 10.99
N ARG A 60 -6.95 13.96 11.37
CA ARG A 60 -6.59 15.00 10.41
C ARG A 60 -5.34 14.58 9.65
N GLY A 61 -5.37 14.73 8.32
CA GLY A 61 -4.26 14.30 7.47
C GLY A 61 -2.93 14.88 7.93
N LYS A 62 -1.90 14.04 7.99
CA LYS A 62 -0.54 14.38 8.44
C LYS A 62 -0.45 14.87 9.90
N SER A 63 -1.44 14.62 10.76
CA SER A 63 -1.31 14.95 12.19
C SER A 63 -0.53 13.89 12.99
N PHE A 64 -0.24 12.73 12.38
CA PHE A 64 0.48 11.61 13.01
C PHE A 64 -0.19 11.09 14.28
N TYR A 65 -1.52 11.22 14.36
CA TYR A 65 -2.33 10.92 15.55
C TYR A 65 -2.02 11.78 16.79
N GLN A 66 -1.22 12.84 16.66
CA GLN A 66 -0.72 13.61 17.82
C GLN A 66 -1.76 14.49 18.51
N GLY A 67 -2.92 14.71 17.89
CA GLY A 67 -4.04 15.40 18.52
C GLY A 67 -4.89 14.50 19.43
N LEU A 68 -4.61 13.20 19.49
CA LEU A 68 -5.31 12.23 20.33
C LEU A 68 -4.37 11.74 21.43
N SER A 69 -4.73 11.96 22.71
CA SER A 69 -3.99 11.33 23.81
C SER A 69 -4.44 9.89 24.03
N GLY A 70 -3.59 9.09 24.66
CA GLY A 70 -3.93 7.71 25.00
C GLY A 70 -5.12 7.62 25.96
N GLU A 71 -5.18 8.49 26.98
CA GLU A 71 -6.31 8.60 27.92
C GLU A 71 -7.60 8.98 27.19
N ALA A 72 -7.53 9.93 26.26
CA ALA A 72 -8.68 10.37 25.49
C ALA A 72 -9.26 9.25 24.62
N LEU A 73 -8.41 8.34 24.11
CA LEU A 73 -8.86 7.15 23.41
C LEU A 73 -9.51 6.16 24.37
N VAL A 74 -8.87 5.83 25.51
CA VAL A 74 -9.40 4.90 26.52
C VAL A 74 -10.80 5.32 26.96
N ASP A 75 -10.96 6.59 27.32
CA ASP A 75 -12.24 7.15 27.75
C ASP A 75 -13.32 6.97 26.68
N ALA A 76 -12.98 7.30 25.42
CA ALA A 76 -13.92 7.24 24.30
C ALA A 76 -14.39 5.81 23.98
N VAL A 77 -13.52 4.81 24.12
CA VAL A 77 -13.84 3.43 23.69
C VAL A 77 -14.32 2.51 24.82
N SER A 78 -14.10 2.91 26.07
CA SER A 78 -14.33 2.08 27.27
C SER A 78 -15.71 1.41 27.32
N SER A 79 -16.78 2.15 27.00
CA SER A 79 -18.16 1.64 27.02
C SER A 79 -18.39 0.50 26.03
N VAL A 80 -17.67 0.50 24.91
CA VAL A 80 -17.79 -0.48 23.83
C VAL A 80 -16.85 -1.67 24.06
N THR A 81 -15.66 -1.42 24.62
CA THR A 81 -14.60 -2.41 24.83
C THR A 81 -14.72 -3.19 26.14
N LYS A 82 -15.46 -2.66 27.14
CA LYS A 82 -15.62 -3.31 28.45
C LYS A 82 -16.13 -4.76 28.32
N GLY A 83 -15.37 -5.68 28.89
CA GLY A 83 -15.69 -7.12 28.95
C GLY A 83 -15.41 -7.89 27.65
N ARG A 84 -14.62 -7.34 26.74
CA ARG A 84 -14.34 -7.93 25.41
C ARG A 84 -12.85 -8.13 25.20
N LYS A 85 -12.50 -9.00 24.25
CA LYS A 85 -11.14 -9.07 23.71
C LYS A 85 -10.91 -7.86 22.81
N VAL A 86 -9.92 -7.04 23.14
CA VAL A 86 -9.58 -5.83 22.38
C VAL A 86 -8.28 -6.09 21.63
N PHE A 87 -8.22 -5.63 20.38
CA PHE A 87 -6.99 -5.59 19.60
C PHE A 87 -6.83 -4.22 18.97
N THR A 88 -5.60 -3.76 18.79
CA THR A 88 -5.30 -2.63 17.90
C THR A 88 -4.72 -3.12 16.58
N TYR A 89 -5.01 -2.42 15.49
CA TYR A 89 -4.67 -2.87 14.15
C TYR A 89 -4.27 -1.73 13.21
N GLY A 90 -3.15 -1.87 12.51
CA GLY A 90 -2.70 -0.83 11.59
C GLY A 90 -1.48 -1.21 10.75
N SER A 91 -1.20 -0.38 9.74
CA SER A 91 0.01 -0.49 8.92
C SER A 91 0.70 0.88 8.74
N SER A 92 2.03 0.88 8.63
CA SER A 92 2.84 2.10 8.50
C SER A 92 2.59 3.05 9.69
N LEU A 93 2.10 4.27 9.43
CA LEU A 93 1.65 5.17 10.48
C LEU A 93 0.54 4.57 11.37
N GLY A 94 -0.42 3.87 10.77
CA GLY A 94 -1.45 3.19 11.53
C GLY A 94 -0.88 2.06 12.38
N GLY A 95 0.20 1.41 11.92
CA GLY A 95 0.89 0.37 12.68
C GLY A 95 1.60 0.95 13.91
N TYR A 96 2.21 2.13 13.77
CA TYR A 96 2.70 2.90 14.90
C TYR A 96 1.58 3.24 15.89
N ALA A 97 0.46 3.80 15.41
CA ALA A 97 -0.65 4.17 16.27
C ALA A 97 -1.22 2.95 17.01
N ALA A 98 -1.35 1.80 16.33
CA ALA A 98 -1.76 0.56 16.95
C ALA A 98 -0.88 0.20 18.14
N LEU A 99 0.45 0.21 17.97
CA LEU A 99 1.39 -0.06 19.07
C LEU A 99 1.29 0.99 20.18
N TYR A 100 1.23 2.27 19.84
CA TYR A 100 1.16 3.35 20.83
C TYR A 100 -0.08 3.22 21.72
N TYR A 101 -1.24 3.08 21.10
CA TYR A 101 -2.51 3.00 21.82
C TYR A 101 -2.75 1.64 22.49
N ALA A 102 -2.11 0.56 22.02
CA ALA A 102 -2.12 -0.73 22.70
C ALA A 102 -1.60 -0.65 24.15
N LEU A 103 -0.58 0.19 24.40
CA LEU A 103 -0.03 0.40 25.74
C LEU A 103 -1.03 1.05 26.69
N TYR A 104 -1.90 1.94 26.20
CA TYR A 104 -2.93 2.61 27.01
C TYR A 104 -4.15 1.72 27.24
N LEU A 105 -4.47 0.86 26.28
CA LEU A 105 -5.62 -0.04 26.31
C LEU A 105 -5.33 -1.40 26.97
N ASP A 106 -4.05 -1.68 27.30
CA ASP A 106 -3.57 -2.97 27.79
C ASP A 106 -4.06 -4.14 26.92
N CYS A 107 -3.80 -4.05 25.62
CA CYS A 107 -4.29 -5.02 24.63
C CYS A 107 -3.22 -5.38 23.58
N PRO A 108 -3.31 -6.55 22.91
CA PRO A 108 -2.38 -6.89 21.82
C PRO A 108 -2.52 -5.94 20.61
N ALA A 109 -1.40 -5.59 20.00
CA ALA A 109 -1.36 -4.94 18.70
C ALA A 109 -1.09 -5.94 17.57
N ILE A 110 -1.73 -5.71 16.42
CA ILE A 110 -1.40 -6.34 15.13
C ILE A 110 -0.90 -5.24 14.20
N SER A 111 0.42 -5.19 14.01
CA SER A 111 1.09 -4.05 13.39
C SER A 111 1.93 -4.46 12.20
N PHE A 112 1.73 -3.79 11.06
CA PHE A 112 2.49 -4.04 9.82
C PHE A 112 3.40 -2.86 9.47
N SER A 113 4.72 -3.09 9.42
CA SER A 113 5.75 -2.11 9.12
C SER A 113 5.55 -0.79 9.91
N PRO A 114 5.44 -0.85 11.25
CA PRO A 114 5.12 0.32 12.05
C PRO A 114 6.18 1.40 11.88
N ARG A 115 5.74 2.63 11.66
CA ARG A 115 6.63 3.80 11.64
C ARG A 115 5.87 5.10 11.85
N CYS A 116 6.42 5.98 12.68
CA CYS A 116 6.04 7.39 12.71
C CYS A 116 7.13 8.23 12.04
N SER A 117 6.84 8.81 10.87
CA SER A 117 7.87 9.52 10.07
C SER A 117 8.42 10.80 10.73
N VAL A 118 7.75 11.31 11.77
CA VAL A 118 8.22 12.48 12.53
C VAL A 118 8.93 12.09 13.82
N ASP A 119 9.01 10.79 14.13
CA ASP A 119 9.70 10.30 15.32
C ASP A 119 11.21 10.59 15.23
N PRO A 120 11.80 11.27 16.23
CA PRO A 120 13.22 11.59 16.22
C PRO A 120 14.14 10.36 16.19
N ALA A 121 13.67 9.18 16.61
CA ALA A 121 14.47 7.96 16.64
C ALA A 121 14.89 7.44 15.26
N ILE A 122 14.27 7.92 14.18
CA ILE A 122 14.63 7.54 12.81
C ILE A 122 14.97 8.75 11.93
N ALA A 123 15.22 9.91 12.54
CA ALA A 123 15.43 11.17 11.84
C ALA A 123 16.72 11.24 11.00
N ASP A 124 17.63 10.29 11.19
CA ASP A 124 18.90 10.07 10.46
C ASP A 124 18.74 9.15 9.24
N VAL A 125 17.73 8.29 9.21
CA VAL A 125 17.50 7.30 8.13
C VAL A 125 16.28 7.63 7.26
N ILE A 126 15.47 8.60 7.67
CA ILE A 126 14.32 9.08 6.90
C ILE A 126 14.63 10.39 6.17
N ASP A 127 14.18 10.50 4.92
CA ASP A 127 14.10 11.79 4.25
C ASP A 127 13.01 12.64 4.92
N ARG A 128 13.39 13.83 5.42
CA ARG A 128 12.54 14.72 6.23
C ARG A 128 11.51 15.45 5.38
N LYS A 129 10.57 14.68 4.83
CA LYS A 129 9.42 15.18 4.06
C LYS A 129 8.40 15.92 4.94
N TYR A 130 8.33 15.56 6.22
CA TYR A 130 7.35 16.08 7.18
C TYR A 130 8.06 16.95 8.23
N ARG A 131 7.38 17.99 8.69
CA ARG A 131 7.94 19.02 9.60
C ARG A 131 7.20 19.12 10.92
N GLU A 132 6.16 18.31 11.09
CA GLU A 132 5.33 18.26 12.28
C GLU A 132 6.20 17.82 13.47
N PRO A 133 6.17 18.55 14.60
CA PRO A 133 6.97 18.21 15.76
C PRO A 133 6.46 16.91 16.38
N PHE A 134 7.36 16.05 16.85
CA PHE A 134 6.97 14.88 17.62
C PHE A 134 6.54 15.26 19.04
N ALA A 135 5.29 14.99 19.38
CA ALA A 135 4.63 15.41 20.62
C ALA A 135 4.16 14.22 21.48
N HIS A 136 4.09 13.00 20.92
CA HIS A 136 3.83 11.81 21.72
C HIS A 136 5.00 11.51 22.65
N ILE A 137 4.67 10.96 23.82
CA ILE A 137 5.66 10.32 24.69
C ILE A 137 6.26 9.12 23.92
N PRO A 138 7.58 8.92 23.90
CA PRO A 138 8.21 7.76 23.30
C PRO A 138 7.61 6.42 23.72
N LEU A 139 7.51 5.46 22.80
CA LEU A 139 6.89 4.16 23.04
C LEU A 139 7.47 3.43 24.26
N GLU A 140 8.80 3.44 24.38
CA GLU A 140 9.52 2.78 25.47
C GLU A 140 9.27 3.45 26.83
N GLU A 141 8.99 4.76 26.86
CA GLU A 141 8.67 5.51 28.08
C GLU A 141 7.24 5.23 28.52
N VAL A 142 6.27 5.24 27.58
CA VAL A 142 4.89 4.84 27.87
C VAL A 142 4.85 3.40 28.41
N ALA A 143 5.68 2.51 27.87
CA ALA A 143 5.72 1.11 28.24
C ALA A 143 6.31 0.84 29.65
N GLN A 144 6.96 1.81 30.29
CA GLN A 144 7.53 1.63 31.65
C GLN A 144 6.45 1.54 32.73
N SER A 145 5.31 2.20 32.53
CA SER A 145 4.23 2.29 33.52
C SER A 145 2.99 1.47 33.12
N ARG A 146 3.10 0.57 32.15
CA ARG A 146 1.96 -0.15 31.56
C ARG A 146 2.27 -1.64 31.41
N THR A 147 1.23 -2.47 31.54
CA THR A 147 1.29 -3.89 31.20
C THR A 147 1.47 -4.04 29.70
N LYS A 148 2.25 -5.04 29.29
CA LYS A 148 2.61 -5.28 27.90
C LYS A 148 1.97 -6.57 27.45
N GLN A 149 0.95 -6.46 26.60
CA GLN A 149 0.39 -7.64 25.96
C GLN A 149 1.31 -8.07 24.80
N PRO A 150 1.56 -9.38 24.61
CA PRO A 150 2.29 -9.89 23.45
C PRO A 150 1.65 -9.37 22.17
N SER A 151 2.41 -8.56 21.43
CA SER A 151 1.95 -7.90 20.20
C SER A 151 2.62 -8.53 18.98
N PHE A 152 1.94 -8.48 17.84
CA PHE A 152 2.38 -9.08 16.58
C PHE A 152 2.85 -7.98 15.65
N VAL A 153 4.14 -7.99 15.32
CA VAL A 153 4.76 -6.95 14.51
C VAL A 153 5.42 -7.58 13.30
N ALA A 154 4.78 -7.43 12.14
CA ALA A 154 5.28 -7.95 10.89
C ALA A 154 5.93 -6.83 10.07
N TYR A 155 7.17 -7.01 9.63
CA TYR A 155 7.93 -6.01 8.88
C TYR A 155 8.98 -6.68 7.99
N ASP A 156 9.47 -5.95 7.00
CA ASP A 156 10.54 -6.39 6.10
C ASP A 156 11.89 -5.88 6.66
N PRO A 157 12.81 -6.76 7.08
CA PRO A 157 14.10 -6.35 7.64
C PRO A 157 15.07 -5.77 6.60
N GLU A 158 14.83 -5.98 5.30
CA GLU A 158 15.62 -5.35 4.23
C GLU A 158 15.28 -3.86 4.06
N VAL A 159 14.12 -3.42 4.57
CA VAL A 159 13.73 -2.01 4.59
C VAL A 159 14.39 -1.32 5.78
N GLN A 160 15.58 -0.74 5.56
CA GLN A 160 16.44 -0.14 6.59
C GLN A 160 15.70 0.76 7.59
N ILE A 161 14.77 1.58 7.10
CA ILE A 161 14.00 2.51 7.94
C ILE A 161 12.97 1.79 8.84
N ASP A 162 12.37 0.71 8.36
CA ASP A 162 11.43 -0.08 9.15
C ASP A 162 12.18 -0.91 10.19
N GLN A 163 13.30 -1.54 9.79
CA GLN A 163 14.24 -2.21 10.70
C GLN A 163 14.69 -1.28 11.83
N ALA A 164 15.19 -0.08 11.48
CA ALA A 164 15.64 0.90 12.45
C ALA A 164 14.52 1.32 13.41
N TYR A 165 13.29 1.49 12.93
CA TYR A 165 12.16 1.83 13.80
C TYR A 165 11.84 0.68 14.77
N VAL A 166 11.83 -0.56 14.28
CA VAL A 166 11.59 -1.76 15.12
C VAL A 166 12.64 -1.88 16.21
N GLU A 167 13.93 -1.83 15.88
CA GLU A 167 15.02 -1.94 16.86
C GLU A 167 15.02 -0.79 17.88
N ARG A 168 14.85 0.45 17.39
CA ARG A 168 15.05 1.64 18.23
C ARG A 168 13.86 1.95 19.13
N ARG A 169 12.64 1.55 18.73
CA ARG A 169 11.38 1.81 19.46
C ARG A 169 10.66 0.53 19.88
N VAL A 170 10.33 -0.33 18.93
CA VAL A 170 9.39 -1.44 19.17
C VAL A 170 9.97 -2.48 20.12
N GLU A 171 11.21 -2.95 19.89
CA GLU A 171 11.84 -3.97 20.74
C GLU A 171 12.03 -3.49 22.18
N LYS A 172 12.31 -2.20 22.38
CA LYS A 172 12.45 -1.60 23.71
C LYS A 172 11.11 -1.50 24.44
N ALA A 173 10.06 -1.12 23.72
CA ALA A 173 8.72 -0.98 24.29
C ALA A 173 8.07 -2.35 24.54
N PHE A 174 8.23 -3.30 23.61
CA PHE A 174 7.60 -4.62 23.60
C PHE A 174 8.63 -5.75 23.48
N PRO A 175 9.39 -6.06 24.55
CA PRO A 175 10.42 -7.11 24.52
C PRO A 175 9.86 -8.53 24.30
N GLN A 176 8.55 -8.72 24.50
CA GLN A 176 7.83 -9.98 24.25
C GLN A 176 7.00 -9.93 22.96
N ALA A 177 7.25 -8.97 22.07
CA ALA A 177 6.57 -8.93 20.78
C ALA A 177 6.93 -10.15 19.93
N ASN A 178 5.93 -10.69 19.24
CA ASN A 178 6.11 -11.64 18.15
C ASN A 178 6.58 -10.84 16.92
N LEU A 179 7.89 -10.74 16.74
CA LEU A 179 8.51 -10.10 15.58
C LEU A 179 8.51 -11.06 14.39
N ILE A 180 7.76 -10.71 13.35
CA ILE A 180 7.53 -11.55 12.18
C ILE A 180 8.24 -10.92 11.00
N LYS A 181 9.38 -11.50 10.63
CA LYS A 181 10.19 -11.01 9.52
C LYS A 181 9.59 -11.50 8.20
N VAL A 182 9.14 -10.56 7.36
CA VAL A 182 8.54 -10.83 6.06
C VAL A 182 9.51 -10.32 4.99
N HIS A 183 10.48 -11.17 4.65
CA HIS A 183 11.50 -10.86 3.66
C HIS A 183 10.90 -10.56 2.30
N ASN A 184 11.38 -9.51 1.63
CA ASN A 184 10.87 -9.03 0.33
C ASN A 184 9.41 -8.51 0.36
N GLY A 185 8.84 -8.24 1.54
CA GLY A 185 7.50 -7.66 1.69
C GLY A 185 7.44 -6.15 1.43
N LEU A 186 8.61 -5.51 1.31
CA LEU A 186 8.81 -4.06 1.22
C LEU A 186 8.15 -3.33 2.40
N HIS A 187 8.06 -2.00 2.35
CA HIS A 187 7.42 -1.22 3.42
C HIS A 187 5.93 -1.57 3.62
N GLY A 188 5.26 -2.13 2.62
CA GLY A 188 3.86 -2.53 2.75
C GLY A 188 3.70 -4.03 2.93
N VAL A 189 4.26 -4.59 4.00
CA VAL A 189 4.23 -6.03 4.28
C VAL A 189 2.80 -6.60 4.28
N GLY A 190 1.85 -5.91 4.91
CA GLY A 190 0.44 -6.35 4.89
C GLY A 190 -0.11 -6.50 3.47
N ARG A 191 0.31 -5.64 2.53
CA ARG A 191 -0.09 -5.72 1.13
C ARG A 191 0.61 -6.89 0.41
N ALA A 192 1.88 -7.15 0.68
CA ALA A 192 2.59 -8.32 0.15
C ALA A 192 1.90 -9.62 0.60
N MET A 193 1.61 -9.74 1.90
CA MET A 193 0.85 -10.86 2.46
C MET A 193 -0.56 -11.00 1.84
N SER A 194 -1.19 -9.88 1.47
CA SER A 194 -2.49 -9.91 0.79
C SER A 194 -2.37 -10.46 -0.63
N TYR A 195 -1.33 -10.07 -1.37
CA TYR A 195 -1.07 -10.58 -2.72
C TYR A 195 -0.74 -12.07 -2.71
N SER A 196 -0.05 -12.56 -1.68
CA SER A 196 0.21 -13.99 -1.49
C SER A 196 -0.98 -14.75 -0.86
N GLY A 197 -2.10 -14.09 -0.57
CA GLY A 197 -3.31 -14.74 -0.05
C GLY A 197 -3.28 -15.16 1.42
N VAL A 198 -2.24 -14.79 2.18
CA VAL A 198 -2.04 -15.25 3.57
C VAL A 198 -2.52 -14.26 4.63
N LEU A 199 -2.66 -12.97 4.29
CA LEU A 199 -2.99 -11.90 5.25
C LEU A 199 -4.26 -12.18 6.08
N LYS A 200 -5.33 -12.62 5.42
CA LYS A 200 -6.62 -12.83 6.08
C LYS A 200 -6.53 -13.88 7.19
N GLN A 201 -5.97 -15.05 6.87
CA GLN A 201 -5.87 -16.15 7.82
C GLN A 201 -4.94 -15.77 8.98
N PHE A 202 -3.85 -15.06 8.68
CA PHE A 202 -2.93 -14.54 9.68
C PHE A 202 -3.63 -13.65 10.72
N ILE A 203 -4.38 -12.62 10.27
CA ILE A 203 -5.09 -11.70 11.19
C ILE A 203 -6.16 -12.45 12.00
N LEU A 204 -6.93 -13.33 11.36
CA LEU A 204 -8.01 -14.05 12.02
C LEU A 204 -7.50 -15.07 13.04
N SER A 205 -6.37 -15.72 12.78
CA SER A 205 -5.72 -16.60 13.75
C SER A 205 -5.38 -15.83 15.02
N ILE A 206 -4.71 -14.68 14.90
CA ILE A 206 -4.36 -13.86 16.06
C ILE A 206 -5.61 -13.46 16.87
N ILE A 207 -6.67 -13.03 16.21
CA ILE A 207 -7.88 -12.58 16.91
C ILE A 207 -8.60 -13.74 17.61
N HIS A 208 -8.68 -14.91 16.97
CA HIS A 208 -9.45 -16.04 17.50
C HIS A 208 -8.66 -16.89 18.50
N THR A 209 -7.39 -17.17 18.21
CA THR A 209 -6.56 -18.09 19.00
C THR A 209 -5.51 -17.36 19.84
N GLY A 210 -5.20 -16.11 19.53
CA GLY A 210 -4.09 -15.40 20.14
C GLY A 210 -2.73 -15.80 19.57
N GLU A 211 -2.70 -16.52 18.45
CA GLU A 211 -1.47 -17.04 17.85
C GLU A 211 -1.34 -16.66 16.38
N ALA A 212 -0.11 -16.37 15.95
CA ALA A 212 0.22 -16.19 14.55
C ALA A 212 0.44 -17.55 13.88
N ILE A 213 -0.14 -17.75 12.70
CA ILE A 213 0.18 -18.90 11.85
C ILE A 213 1.55 -18.72 11.18
N SER A 214 2.18 -19.84 10.84
CA SER A 214 3.27 -19.85 9.88
C SER A 214 2.73 -19.57 8.48
N PHE A 215 3.51 -18.86 7.67
CA PHE A 215 3.17 -18.56 6.29
C PHE A 215 4.45 -18.33 5.47
N GLU A 216 4.31 -18.45 4.16
CA GLU A 216 5.29 -17.99 3.19
C GLU A 216 4.62 -16.96 2.29
N ILE A 217 5.37 -15.95 1.85
CA ILE A 217 4.92 -15.04 0.82
C ILE A 217 5.59 -15.40 -0.50
N ASP A 218 4.85 -15.24 -1.60
CA ASP A 218 5.42 -15.21 -2.94
C ASP A 218 5.61 -13.74 -3.34
N PRO A 219 6.84 -13.20 -3.25
CA PRO A 219 7.10 -11.80 -3.59
C PRO A 219 6.87 -11.53 -5.08
N LEU A 220 6.87 -12.54 -5.94
CA LEU A 220 6.57 -12.38 -7.36
C LEU A 220 5.09 -12.11 -7.64
N MET A 221 4.22 -12.34 -6.65
CA MET A 221 2.81 -11.93 -6.67
C MET A 221 2.62 -10.46 -6.22
N ASP A 222 3.65 -9.78 -5.73
CA ASP A 222 3.58 -8.37 -5.42
C ASP A 222 4.03 -7.53 -6.63
N PRO A 223 3.14 -6.70 -7.22
CA PRO A 223 3.50 -5.86 -8.36
C PRO A 223 4.59 -4.84 -8.01
N ARG A 224 4.75 -4.45 -6.74
CA ARG A 224 5.77 -3.50 -6.28
C ARG A 224 7.15 -4.14 -6.27
N TYR A 225 7.25 -5.33 -5.68
CA TYR A 225 8.50 -6.10 -5.67
C TYR A 225 8.96 -6.41 -7.09
N THR A 226 8.06 -6.93 -7.93
CA THR A 226 8.38 -7.20 -9.34
C THR A 226 8.70 -5.92 -10.12
N GLY A 227 8.08 -4.79 -9.80
CA GLY A 227 8.45 -3.48 -10.33
C GLY A 227 9.87 -3.04 -9.94
N GLU A 228 10.25 -3.18 -8.68
CA GLU A 228 11.61 -2.89 -8.20
C GLU A 228 12.65 -3.79 -8.87
N GLN A 229 12.37 -5.09 -9.00
CA GLN A 229 13.25 -6.00 -9.74
C GLN A 229 13.38 -5.59 -11.21
N ALA A 230 12.27 -5.19 -11.86
CA ALA A 230 12.31 -4.71 -13.23
C ALA A 230 13.25 -3.50 -13.40
N LEU A 231 13.17 -2.53 -12.48
CA LEU A 231 14.02 -1.34 -12.51
C LEU A 231 15.49 -1.70 -12.25
N LYS A 232 15.75 -2.59 -11.30
CA LYS A 232 17.08 -3.08 -10.98
C LYS A 232 17.74 -3.75 -12.19
N GLU A 233 17.05 -4.69 -12.84
CA GLU A 233 17.55 -5.38 -14.03
C GLU A 233 17.73 -4.41 -15.20
N TYR A 234 16.82 -3.44 -15.36
CA TYR A 234 16.94 -2.42 -16.41
C TYR A 234 18.23 -1.60 -16.23
N ASN A 235 18.52 -1.17 -15.00
CA ASN A 235 19.71 -0.39 -14.67
C ASN A 235 21.00 -1.22 -14.80
N ALA A 236 20.93 -2.53 -14.56
CA ALA A 236 22.03 -3.46 -14.80
C ALA A 236 22.28 -3.75 -16.30
N GLY A 237 21.37 -3.33 -17.18
CA GLY A 237 21.45 -3.60 -18.61
C GLY A 237 20.88 -4.96 -19.04
N ASN A 238 20.27 -5.70 -18.11
CA ASN A 238 19.64 -7.00 -18.35
C ASN A 238 18.24 -6.79 -18.94
N ILE A 239 18.21 -6.46 -20.23
CA ILE A 239 17.00 -5.95 -20.91
C ILE A 239 15.85 -6.96 -20.93
N LYS A 240 16.15 -8.25 -21.10
CA LYS A 240 15.13 -9.29 -21.19
C LYS A 240 14.50 -9.51 -19.82
N GLU A 241 15.31 -9.67 -18.80
CA GLU A 241 14.89 -9.86 -17.41
C GLU A 241 14.07 -8.66 -16.91
N ALA A 242 14.53 -7.44 -17.22
CA ALA A 242 13.80 -6.21 -16.92
C ALA A 242 12.39 -6.18 -17.55
N GLN A 243 12.29 -6.63 -18.81
CA GLN A 243 11.00 -6.74 -19.50
C GLN A 243 10.11 -7.78 -18.82
N ASP A 244 10.65 -8.97 -18.55
CA ASP A 244 9.89 -10.09 -17.97
C ASP A 244 9.30 -9.72 -16.60
N PHE A 245 10.09 -9.06 -15.74
CA PHE A 245 9.61 -8.55 -14.44
C PHE A 245 8.58 -7.43 -14.60
N ALA A 246 8.79 -6.48 -15.52
CA ALA A 246 7.86 -5.38 -15.71
C ALA A 246 6.49 -5.86 -16.24
N GLU A 247 6.49 -6.79 -17.20
CA GLU A 247 5.26 -7.39 -17.71
C GLU A 247 4.54 -8.21 -16.63
N ARG A 248 5.28 -8.96 -15.80
CA ARG A 248 4.69 -9.67 -14.65
C ARG A 248 4.02 -8.69 -13.68
N SER A 249 4.72 -7.62 -13.30
CA SER A 249 4.18 -6.58 -12.41
C SER A 249 2.85 -6.04 -12.95
N LEU A 250 2.81 -5.67 -14.24
CA LEU A 250 1.60 -5.15 -14.89
C LEU A 250 0.43 -6.13 -14.90
N ARG A 251 0.69 -7.44 -15.13
CA ARG A 251 -0.36 -8.48 -15.10
C ARG A 251 -1.03 -8.62 -13.74
N ILE A 252 -0.30 -8.42 -12.64
CA ILE A 252 -0.83 -8.63 -11.28
C ILE A 252 -1.52 -7.38 -10.73
N GLY A 253 -1.18 -6.20 -11.24
CA GLY A 253 -1.78 -4.94 -10.82
C GLY A 253 -0.95 -3.69 -11.09
N GLY A 254 0.31 -3.87 -11.51
CA GLY A 254 1.24 -2.82 -11.95
C GLY A 254 1.85 -1.97 -10.83
N ASP A 255 2.96 -1.33 -11.17
CA ASP A 255 3.72 -0.43 -10.31
C ASP A 255 4.40 0.66 -11.16
N GLU A 256 4.77 1.78 -10.54
CA GLU A 256 5.38 2.91 -11.24
C GLU A 256 6.71 2.52 -11.90
N ASN A 257 7.50 1.65 -11.26
CA ASN A 257 8.76 1.17 -11.81
C ASN A 257 8.54 0.30 -13.05
N SER A 258 7.52 -0.57 -13.06
CA SER A 258 7.24 -1.40 -14.24
C SER A 258 6.75 -0.58 -15.43
N VAL A 259 5.91 0.44 -15.18
CA VAL A 259 5.51 1.41 -16.22
C VAL A 259 6.73 2.15 -16.77
N PHE A 260 7.61 2.65 -15.90
CA PHE A 260 8.82 3.34 -16.29
C PHE A 260 9.72 2.45 -17.17
N VAL A 261 9.99 1.21 -16.73
CA VAL A 261 10.84 0.27 -17.46
C VAL A 261 10.25 -0.04 -18.83
N ILE A 262 8.96 -0.38 -18.92
CA ILE A 262 8.30 -0.62 -20.22
C ILE A 262 8.37 0.62 -21.11
N SER A 263 8.20 1.82 -20.54
CA SER A 263 8.36 3.08 -21.27
C SER A 263 9.72 3.18 -21.93
N ARG A 264 10.78 3.00 -21.14
CA ARG A 264 12.16 3.11 -21.63
C ARG A 264 12.52 2.02 -22.63
N LEU A 265 12.05 0.80 -22.42
CA LEU A 265 12.25 -0.30 -23.37
C LEU A 265 11.56 -0.04 -24.70
N CYS A 266 10.36 0.55 -24.68
CA CYS A 266 9.68 1.00 -25.88
C CYS A 266 10.51 2.07 -26.58
N GLU A 267 10.90 3.15 -25.89
CA GLU A 267 11.73 4.22 -26.46
C GLU A 267 12.99 3.68 -27.16
N ARG A 268 13.72 2.74 -26.52
CA ARG A 268 14.91 2.10 -27.11
C ARG A 268 14.55 1.35 -28.39
N ARG A 269 13.48 0.54 -28.40
CA ARG A 269 13.02 -0.14 -29.62
C ARG A 269 12.56 0.84 -30.71
N LEU A 270 11.93 1.95 -30.36
CA LEU A 270 11.53 2.96 -31.35
C LEU A 270 12.75 3.58 -32.02
N THR A 271 13.85 3.78 -31.29
CA THR A 271 15.10 4.33 -31.87
C THR A 271 15.82 3.37 -32.81
N THR A 272 15.61 2.05 -32.67
CA THR A 272 16.19 1.05 -33.58
C THR A 272 15.34 0.82 -34.83
N ILE A 273 14.06 1.22 -34.81
CA ILE A 273 13.18 1.17 -35.97
C ILE A 273 13.52 2.33 -36.91
N ASN A 274 14.07 2.04 -38.10
CA ASN A 274 14.17 3.05 -39.16
C ASN A 274 12.80 3.24 -39.82
N PRO A 275 12.08 4.37 -39.60
CA PRO A 275 10.73 4.56 -40.11
C PRO A 275 10.65 4.66 -41.64
N ARG A 276 11.79 4.80 -42.32
CA ARG A 276 11.89 4.83 -43.78
C ARG A 276 11.99 3.44 -44.40
N ASN A 277 12.44 2.44 -43.63
CA ASN A 277 12.72 1.11 -44.15
C ASN A 277 11.58 0.11 -43.89
N TYR A 278 10.61 0.45 -43.05
CA TYR A 278 9.45 -0.40 -42.80
C TYR A 278 8.22 0.04 -43.61
N LYS A 279 7.48 -0.94 -44.16
CA LYS A 279 6.11 -0.75 -44.68
C LYS A 279 5.12 -0.54 -43.51
N LEU A 280 5.34 0.49 -42.69
CA LEU A 280 4.39 0.87 -41.66
C LEU A 280 3.17 1.52 -42.31
N ASP A 281 2.00 1.29 -41.74
CA ASP A 281 0.81 2.07 -42.05
C ASP A 281 1.14 3.58 -41.97
N PRO A 282 0.69 4.42 -42.93
CA PRO A 282 1.01 5.84 -42.98
C PRO A 282 0.65 6.61 -41.71
N THR A 283 -0.40 6.20 -40.99
CA THR A 283 -0.82 6.80 -39.72
C THR A 283 0.17 6.46 -38.62
N ILE A 284 0.61 5.19 -38.57
CA ILE A 284 1.61 4.70 -37.62
C ILE A 284 2.94 5.40 -37.86
N ARG A 285 3.40 5.44 -39.12
CA ARG A 285 4.63 6.15 -39.52
C ARG A 285 4.59 7.63 -39.11
N ARG A 286 3.46 8.30 -39.33
CA ARG A 286 3.28 9.72 -38.96
C ARG A 286 3.26 9.93 -37.45
N TYR A 287 2.65 9.01 -36.69
CA TYR A 287 2.69 9.02 -35.22
C TYR A 287 4.13 8.84 -34.71
N PHE A 288 4.86 7.86 -35.25
CA PHE A 288 6.28 7.64 -34.94
C PHE A 288 7.14 8.86 -35.15
N LEU A 289 7.06 9.46 -36.34
CA LEU A 289 7.83 10.66 -36.67
C LEU A 289 7.49 11.82 -35.72
N ARG A 290 6.22 11.95 -35.30
CA ARG A 290 5.80 12.94 -34.29
C ARG A 290 6.35 12.64 -32.90
N GLN A 291 6.35 11.39 -32.44
CA GLN A 291 6.90 11.04 -31.13
C GLN A 291 8.43 11.14 -31.10
N HIS A 292 9.10 10.72 -32.17
CA HIS A 292 10.55 10.87 -32.33
C HIS A 292 10.96 12.36 -32.36
N ALA A 293 10.13 13.21 -32.96
CA ALA A 293 10.30 14.67 -32.95
C ALA A 293 9.97 15.32 -31.60
N LYS A 294 9.12 14.69 -30.78
CA LYS A 294 8.75 15.15 -29.43
C LYS A 294 9.76 14.79 -28.33
N LYS A 295 10.97 14.34 -28.68
CA LYS A 295 12.02 14.10 -27.67
C LYS A 295 12.21 15.33 -26.78
N SER A 296 11.93 15.12 -25.49
CA SER A 296 12.13 16.02 -24.34
C SER A 296 11.52 17.42 -24.44
N SER A 297 10.34 17.62 -23.85
CA SER A 297 10.11 18.79 -22.96
C SER A 297 8.77 18.82 -22.22
N LYS A 298 7.72 18.07 -22.60
CA LYS A 298 6.38 18.21 -21.96
C LYS A 298 5.50 16.96 -22.04
N LEU A 299 5.88 15.87 -21.40
CA LEU A 299 4.90 14.85 -20.99
C LEU A 299 4.70 15.04 -19.50
N ASN A 300 3.58 15.66 -19.13
CA ASN A 300 3.40 16.24 -17.79
C ASN A 300 2.73 15.29 -16.79
N SER A 301 2.28 14.10 -17.20
CA SER A 301 1.72 13.10 -16.27
C SER A 301 2.03 11.65 -16.66
N GLU A 302 2.14 10.79 -15.65
CA GLU A 302 2.30 9.32 -15.76
C GLU A 302 1.19 8.69 -16.63
N ILE A 303 -0.03 9.21 -16.55
CA ILE A 303 -1.18 8.80 -17.34
C ILE A 303 -0.94 9.04 -18.83
N GLU A 304 -0.42 10.21 -19.22
CA GLU A 304 -0.15 10.52 -20.63
C GLU A 304 0.95 9.63 -21.22
N LEU A 305 2.00 9.37 -20.44
CA LEU A 305 3.07 8.43 -20.81
C LEU A 305 2.51 7.03 -21.04
N THR A 306 1.75 6.51 -20.08
CA THR A 306 1.17 5.16 -20.14
C THR A 306 0.18 5.00 -21.29
N LEU A 307 -0.70 5.99 -21.52
CA LEU A 307 -1.64 5.99 -22.65
C LEU A 307 -0.94 6.02 -24.01
N ASN A 308 0.16 6.77 -24.13
CA ASN A 308 0.95 6.82 -25.37
C ASN A 308 1.69 5.50 -25.64
N LEU A 309 2.13 4.81 -24.58
CA LEU A 309 2.76 3.50 -24.67
C LEU A 309 1.78 2.41 -25.07
N ILE A 310 0.56 2.44 -24.53
CA ILE A 310 -0.52 1.53 -24.94
C ILE A 310 -0.81 1.69 -26.44
N ASP A 311 -1.00 2.92 -26.93
CA ASP A 311 -1.28 3.17 -28.35
C ASP A 311 -0.11 2.73 -29.25
N ALA A 312 1.14 2.88 -28.77
CA ALA A 312 2.32 2.37 -29.47
C ALA A 312 2.36 0.84 -29.49
N LYS A 313 2.15 0.16 -28.35
CA LYS A 313 2.20 -1.30 -28.24
C LYS A 313 1.08 -1.97 -29.06
N CYS A 314 -0.15 -1.48 -28.97
CA CYS A 314 -1.30 -1.95 -29.76
C CYS A 314 -1.07 -1.91 -31.27
N ARG A 315 -0.27 -0.95 -31.74
CA ARG A 315 -0.08 -0.71 -33.18
C ARG A 315 1.18 -1.34 -33.75
N ILE A 316 2.15 -1.74 -32.92
CA ILE A 316 3.53 -1.95 -33.40
C ILE A 316 4.20 -3.24 -32.89
N LEU A 317 4.17 -3.53 -31.58
CA LEU A 317 5.24 -4.36 -30.97
C LEU A 317 4.79 -5.64 -30.27
N ASN A 318 3.67 -5.62 -29.54
CA ASN A 318 3.05 -6.78 -28.91
C ASN A 318 1.73 -6.31 -28.27
N PHE A 319 0.64 -6.95 -28.64
CA PHE A 319 -0.71 -6.62 -28.21
C PHE A 319 -0.97 -6.89 -26.73
N GLU A 320 -0.43 -8.00 -26.20
CA GLU A 320 -0.65 -8.45 -24.83
C GLU A 320 -0.18 -7.41 -23.81
N ALA A 321 1.02 -6.84 -24.02
CA ALA A 321 1.56 -5.77 -23.18
C ALA A 321 0.71 -4.48 -23.23
N ALA A 322 0.00 -4.23 -24.33
CA ALA A 322 -0.89 -3.08 -24.43
C ALA A 322 -2.19 -3.31 -23.63
N HIS A 323 -2.69 -4.54 -23.62
CA HIS A 323 -3.80 -4.96 -22.77
C HIS A 323 -3.46 -4.83 -21.28
N ASP A 324 -2.27 -5.27 -20.86
CA ASP A 324 -1.84 -5.20 -19.46
C ASP A 324 -1.67 -3.74 -18.96
N LEU A 325 -1.07 -2.87 -19.77
CA LEU A 325 -0.98 -1.44 -19.45
C LEU A 325 -2.36 -0.77 -19.41
N ALA A 326 -3.28 -1.18 -20.29
CA ALA A 326 -4.66 -0.71 -20.28
C ALA A 326 -5.41 -1.13 -19.02
N TYR A 327 -5.19 -2.37 -18.56
CA TYR A 327 -5.73 -2.86 -17.30
C TYR A 327 -5.19 -2.05 -16.11
N PHE A 328 -3.87 -1.87 -16.00
CA PHE A 328 -3.23 -1.05 -14.96
C PHE A 328 -3.88 0.33 -14.81
N LEU A 329 -4.00 1.09 -15.91
CA LEU A 329 -4.61 2.42 -15.86
C LEU A 329 -6.08 2.39 -15.42
N SER A 330 -6.84 1.38 -15.85
CA SER A 330 -8.25 1.26 -15.44
C SER A 330 -8.41 0.96 -13.96
N VAL A 331 -7.44 0.28 -13.34
CA VAL A 331 -7.43 -0.03 -11.90
C VAL A 331 -6.91 1.16 -11.10
N LYS A 332 -5.83 1.83 -11.55
CA LYS A 332 -5.21 2.96 -10.82
C LYS A 332 -6.04 4.24 -10.91
N HIS A 333 -6.75 4.46 -12.03
CA HIS A 333 -7.52 5.67 -12.30
C HIS A 333 -8.93 5.34 -12.82
N PRO A 334 -9.77 4.68 -11.99
CA PRO A 334 -11.08 4.18 -12.45
C PRO A 334 -12.05 5.29 -12.86
N ASP A 335 -11.91 6.49 -12.29
CA ASP A 335 -12.81 7.62 -12.51
C ASP A 335 -12.28 8.69 -13.47
N ASP A 336 -11.09 8.51 -14.04
CA ASP A 336 -10.51 9.48 -14.97
C ASP A 336 -11.15 9.33 -16.37
N GLU A 337 -11.92 10.33 -16.78
CA GLU A 337 -12.62 10.35 -18.08
C GLU A 337 -11.68 10.31 -19.28
N THR A 338 -10.46 10.85 -19.15
CA THR A 338 -9.44 10.77 -20.21
C THR A 338 -8.95 9.34 -20.36
N VAL A 339 -8.70 8.66 -19.24
CA VAL A 339 -8.34 7.23 -19.21
C VAL A 339 -9.47 6.41 -19.81
N LYS A 340 -10.72 6.57 -19.36
CA LYS A 340 -11.88 5.83 -19.89
C LYS A 340 -12.03 5.99 -21.40
N SER A 341 -12.00 7.24 -21.89
CA SER A 341 -12.13 7.55 -23.32
C SER A 341 -11.04 6.87 -24.15
N LYS A 342 -9.77 7.00 -23.76
CA LYS A 342 -8.66 6.41 -24.50
C LYS A 342 -8.62 4.88 -24.40
N LEU A 343 -8.94 4.31 -23.24
CA LEU A 343 -9.04 2.86 -23.08
C LEU A 343 -10.16 2.25 -23.93
N SER A 344 -11.27 2.96 -24.17
CA SER A 344 -12.32 2.48 -25.07
C SER A 344 -11.79 2.28 -26.51
N ARG A 345 -10.96 3.22 -26.98
CA ARG A 345 -10.33 3.17 -28.30
C ARG A 345 -9.31 2.05 -28.39
N VAL A 346 -8.50 1.88 -27.36
CA VAL A 346 -7.54 0.77 -27.20
C VAL A 346 -8.29 -0.56 -27.24
N ARG A 347 -9.34 -0.74 -26.43
CA ARG A 347 -10.17 -1.95 -26.42
C ARG A 347 -10.80 -2.26 -27.78
N LYS A 348 -11.17 -1.23 -28.55
CA LYS A 348 -11.71 -1.41 -29.91
C LYS A 348 -10.64 -1.89 -30.89
N ILE A 349 -9.43 -1.33 -30.83
CA ILE A 349 -8.28 -1.83 -31.59
C ILE A 349 -7.96 -3.26 -31.15
N ILE A 350 -8.11 -3.52 -29.84
CA ILE A 350 -7.87 -4.81 -29.24
C ILE A 350 -8.75 -5.90 -29.89
N ARG A 351 -10.06 -5.74 -29.74
CA ARG A 351 -11.04 -6.68 -30.32
C ARG A 351 -10.92 -6.85 -31.83
N HIS A 352 -10.53 -5.79 -32.54
CA HIS A 352 -10.37 -5.87 -33.99
C HIS A 352 -9.20 -6.75 -34.40
N LEU A 353 -8.07 -6.70 -33.68
CA LEU A 353 -6.91 -7.54 -33.95
C LEU A 353 -7.15 -8.99 -33.49
N GLU A 354 -7.84 -9.20 -32.36
CA GLU A 354 -8.27 -10.55 -31.92
C GLU A 354 -9.19 -11.24 -32.93
N ALA A 355 -9.99 -10.48 -33.68
CA ALA A 355 -10.85 -11.02 -34.72
C ALA A 355 -10.11 -11.37 -36.03
N LEU A 356 -8.83 -10.96 -36.16
CA LEU A 356 -7.98 -11.22 -37.32
C LEU A 356 -6.97 -12.34 -37.10
N SER A 357 -6.72 -12.72 -35.84
CA SER A 357 -5.95 -13.90 -35.40
C SER A 357 -6.84 -15.12 -35.28
#